data_AF-A0A812UTR4-F1
#
_entry.id   AF-A0A812UTR4-F1
#
_cell.length_a   1.000
_cell.length_b   1.000
_cell.length_c   1.000
_cell.angle_alpha   90.00
_cell.angle_beta   90.00
_cell.angle_gamma   90.00
#
_symmetry.space_group_name_H-M   'P 1'
#
loop_
_entity.id
_entity.type
_entity.pdbx_description
1 polymer ?
#
loop_
_entity_poly.entity_id
_entity_poly.type
_entity_poly.pdbx_seq_one_letter_code
_entity_poly.pdbx_strand_id
1 'polypeptide(L)'
;MWLDFDIFLVRHPTSAITRAVQDYELLMGYDLDSDCLCNGFFYIRARPRTHRWLFELVRWLYDHPYEHDQRAMGAFLNYTEKISADLEELPAIPSWHVFDEEPLGHRLYHE
;
A
#
# COMPACT_ATOMS: atom_id res chain seq x y z
N MET A 1 1.61 -1.67 11.53
CA MET A 1 2.48 -0.74 10.79
C MET A 1 3.75 -1.49 10.50
N TRP A 2 4.17 -1.44 9.24
CA TRP A 2 5.43 -1.99 8.75
C TRP A 2 6.35 -0.83 8.38
N LEU A 3 7.63 -1.01 8.69
CA LEU A 3 8.72 -0.12 8.35
C LEU A 3 9.91 -0.99 7.98
N ASP A 4 10.46 -0.79 6.79
CA ASP A 4 11.73 -1.38 6.41
C ASP A 4 12.87 -0.87 7.30
N PHE A 5 13.95 -1.65 7.37
CA PHE A 5 15.09 -1.34 8.24
C PHE A 5 15.94 -0.16 7.76
N ASP A 6 15.76 0.30 6.53
CA ASP A 6 16.40 1.48 5.95
C ASP A 6 15.54 2.75 6.04
N ILE A 7 14.40 2.71 6.74
CA ILE A 7 13.57 3.89 7.01
C ILE A 7 14.05 4.66 8.24
N PHE A 8 14.22 5.96 8.07
CA PHE A 8 14.51 6.91 9.14
C PHE A 8 13.33 7.84 9.38
N LEU A 9 12.80 7.84 10.61
CA LEU A 9 11.73 8.76 11.01
C LEU A 9 12.32 10.10 11.46
N VAL A 10 12.19 11.13 10.63
CA VAL A 10 12.65 12.50 10.94
C VAL A 10 11.65 13.29 11.80
N ARG A 11 10.37 12.87 11.78
CA ARG A 11 9.27 13.41 12.58
C ARG A 11 8.37 12.27 13.02
N HIS A 12 7.76 12.41 14.19
CA HIS A 12 6.80 11.43 14.71
C HIS A 12 5.49 11.46 13.90
N PRO A 13 5.12 10.40 13.16
CA PRO A 13 4.03 10.43 12.16
C PRO A 13 2.63 10.15 12.75
N THR A 14 2.53 9.93 14.07
CA THR A 14 1.29 9.42 14.69
C THR A 14 0.07 10.28 14.41
N SER A 15 0.14 11.60 14.44
CA SER A 15 -1.04 12.43 14.18
C SER A 15 -1.59 12.25 12.77
N ALA A 16 -0.71 12.17 11.77
CA ALA A 16 -1.08 11.96 10.37
C ALA A 16 -1.67 10.55 10.19
N ILE A 17 -1.02 9.53 10.76
CA ILE A 17 -1.51 8.15 10.72
C ILE A 17 -2.87 8.03 11.42
N THR A 18 -3.03 8.56 12.64
CA THR A 18 -4.27 8.46 13.42
C THR A 18 -5.46 9.09 12.69
N ARG A 19 -5.23 10.17 11.93
CA ARG A 19 -6.23 10.79 11.08
C ARG A 19 -6.59 9.89 9.89
N ALA A 20 -5.60 9.49 9.10
CA ALA A 20 -5.81 8.71 7.88
C ALA A 20 -6.48 7.36 8.16
N VAL A 21 -6.15 6.70 9.27
CA VAL A 21 -6.76 5.41 9.59
C VAL A 21 -8.25 5.53 9.91
N GLN A 22 -8.80 6.70 10.24
CA GLN A 22 -10.26 6.80 10.46
C GLN A 22 -11.05 6.34 9.22
N ASP A 23 -10.56 6.70 8.04
CA ASP A 23 -11.25 6.49 6.77
C ASP A 23 -10.76 5.25 6.01
N TYR A 24 -9.49 4.86 6.21
CA TYR A 24 -8.85 3.78 5.46
C TYR A 24 -8.40 2.61 6.34
N GLU A 25 -8.55 1.40 5.81
CA GLU A 25 -8.08 0.16 6.43
C GLU A 25 -6.61 -0.14 6.09
N LEU A 26 -6.12 0.39 4.96
CA LEU A 26 -4.76 0.19 4.46
C LEU A 26 -4.16 1.52 4.01
N LEU A 27 -2.92 1.80 4.38
CA LEU A 27 -2.16 2.97 3.93
C LEU A 27 -0.84 2.49 3.33
N MET A 28 -0.48 2.99 2.15
CA MET A 28 0.76 2.63 1.44
C MET A 28 1.67 3.84 1.31
N GLY A 29 2.98 3.62 1.34
CA GLY A 29 3.92 4.60 0.80
C GLY A 29 3.74 4.79 -0.70
N TYR A 30 4.29 5.88 -1.24
CA TYR A 30 4.29 6.17 -2.67
C TYR A 30 5.68 6.66 -3.08
N ASP A 31 6.12 6.20 -4.25
CA ASP A 31 7.34 6.65 -4.89
C ASP A 31 7.03 7.83 -5.83
N LEU A 32 7.61 8.99 -5.53
CA LEU A 32 7.42 10.21 -6.30
C LEU A 32 8.04 10.15 -7.70
N ASP A 33 9.08 9.35 -7.89
CA ASP A 33 9.87 9.34 -9.12
C ASP A 33 9.32 8.36 -10.17
N SER A 34 8.61 7.31 -9.74
CA SER A 34 8.17 6.22 -10.64
C SER A 34 6.67 5.92 -10.68
N ASP A 35 5.82 6.78 -10.09
CA ASP A 35 4.35 6.59 -9.98
C ASP A 35 3.98 5.17 -9.60
N CYS A 36 4.51 4.72 -8.47
CA CYS A 36 4.30 3.36 -7.97
C CYS A 36 4.13 3.38 -6.45
N LEU A 37 3.59 2.29 -5.90
CA LEU A 37 3.50 2.16 -4.45
C LEU A 37 4.86 1.78 -3.88
N CYS A 38 5.16 2.29 -2.69
CA CYS A 38 6.32 1.89 -1.89
C CYS A 38 5.83 1.04 -0.73
N ASN A 39 6.28 -0.22 -0.65
CA ASN A 39 5.93 -1.13 0.44
C ASN A 39 6.93 -1.09 1.61
N GLY A 40 7.98 -0.27 1.54
CA GLY A 40 8.86 -0.06 2.68
C GLY A 40 8.14 0.56 3.88
N PHE A 41 7.07 1.31 3.62
CA PHE A 41 6.09 1.72 4.63
C PHE A 41 4.69 1.28 4.23
N PHE A 42 4.01 0.61 5.16
CA PHE A 42 2.56 0.47 5.08
C PHE A 42 1.90 0.33 6.45
N TYR A 43 0.63 0.67 6.52
CA TYR A 43 -0.24 0.36 7.64
C TYR A 43 -1.37 -0.53 7.17
N ILE A 44 -1.64 -1.60 7.91
CA ILE A 44 -2.83 -2.45 7.73
C ILE A 44 -3.56 -2.51 9.06
N ARG A 45 -4.82 -2.10 9.07
CA ARG A 45 -5.73 -2.26 10.20
C ARG A 45 -6.10 -3.72 10.32
N ALA A 46 -6.00 -4.30 11.52
CA ALA A 46 -6.45 -5.67 11.77
C ALA A 46 -7.98 -5.78 11.66
N ARG A 47 -8.47 -6.30 10.52
CA ARG A 47 -9.88 -6.60 10.24
C ARG A 47 -9.96 -7.94 9.50
N PRO A 48 -11.09 -8.65 9.53
CA PRO A 48 -11.26 -9.88 8.75
C PRO A 48 -10.99 -9.70 7.25
N ARG A 49 -11.39 -8.55 6.68
CA ARG A 49 -11.17 -8.22 5.27
C ARG A 49 -9.69 -8.06 4.93
N THR A 50 -8.97 -7.21 5.66
CA THR A 50 -7.53 -6.98 5.44
C THR A 50 -6.69 -8.22 5.73
N HIS A 51 -7.08 -9.03 6.72
CA HIS A 51 -6.45 -10.33 6.97
C HIS A 51 -6.60 -11.25 5.76
N ARG A 52 -7.81 -11.41 5.22
CA ARG A 52 -8.04 -12.24 4.03
C ARG A 52 -7.27 -11.72 2.82
N TRP A 53 -7.29 -10.41 2.59
CA TRP A 53 -6.54 -9.78 1.50
C TRP A 53 -5.03 -10.06 1.62
N LEU A 54 -4.44 -9.85 2.80
CA LEU A 54 -3.02 -10.09 3.05
C LEU A 54 -2.66 -11.59 2.94
N PHE A 55 -3.53 -12.46 3.43
CA PHE A 55 -3.33 -13.92 3.32
C PHE A 55 -3.28 -14.36 1.86
N GLU A 56 -4.22 -13.90 1.02
CA GLU A 56 -4.23 -14.25 -0.40
C GLU A 56 -3.01 -13.67 -1.14
N LEU A 57 -2.56 -12.46 -0.79
CA LEU A 57 -1.33 -11.89 -1.32
C LEU A 57 -0.11 -12.78 -1.00
N VAL A 58 0.04 -13.20 0.26
CA VAL A 58 1.15 -14.06 0.69
C VAL A 58 1.05 -15.45 0.05
N ARG A 59 -0.16 -16.02 -0.05
CA ARG A 59 -0.39 -17.30 -0.72
C ARG A 59 -0.01 -17.22 -2.20
N TRP A 60 -0.38 -16.13 -2.87
CA TRP A 60 -0.02 -15.93 -4.28
C TRP A 60 1.49 -15.76 -4.47
N LEU A 61 2.15 -14.95 -3.61
CA LEU A 61 3.60 -14.77 -3.64
C LEU A 61 4.36 -16.09 -3.42
N TYR A 62 3.84 -16.99 -2.60
CA TYR A 62 4.41 -18.33 -2.39
C TYR A 62 4.47 -19.14 -3.69
N ASP A 63 3.41 -19.06 -4.51
CA ASP A 63 3.34 -19.74 -5.81
C ASP A 63 4.09 -18.97 -6.93
N HIS A 64 4.41 -17.69 -6.70
CA HIS A 64 5.05 -16.78 -7.67
C HIS A 64 6.34 -16.16 -7.10
N PRO A 65 7.37 -16.96 -6.78
CA PRO A 65 8.57 -16.50 -6.07
C PRO A 65 9.46 -15.55 -6.88
N TYR A 66 9.18 -15.37 -8.17
CA TYR A 66 9.87 -14.43 -9.06
C TYR A 66 9.24 -13.04 -9.05
N GLU A 67 8.07 -12.87 -8.44
CA GLU A 67 7.40 -11.59 -8.33
C GLU A 67 7.86 -10.88 -7.05
N HIS A 68 8.17 -9.59 -7.18
CA HIS A 68 8.51 -8.76 -6.03
C HIS A 68 7.24 -8.38 -5.26
N ASP A 69 7.35 -8.36 -3.94
CA ASP A 69 6.25 -8.06 -3.02
C ASP A 69 5.65 -6.67 -3.23
N GLN A 70 6.47 -5.64 -3.53
CA GLN A 70 5.98 -4.31 -3.88
C GLN A 70 5.08 -4.33 -5.12
N ARG A 71 5.54 -5.00 -6.18
CA ARG A 71 4.80 -5.13 -7.44
C ARG A 71 3.51 -5.93 -7.24
N ALA A 72 3.56 -7.00 -6.45
CA ALA A 72 2.41 -7.81 -6.11
C ALA A 72 1.37 -7.01 -5.30
N MET A 73 1.82 -6.23 -4.31
CA MET A 73 0.95 -5.33 -3.55
C MET A 73 0.26 -4.30 -4.46
N GLY A 74 0.99 -3.64 -5.36
CA GLY A 74 0.42 -2.69 -6.33
C GLY A 74 -0.70 -3.33 -7.15
N ALA A 75 -0.45 -4.50 -7.73
CA ALA A 75 -1.46 -5.19 -8.52
C ALA A 75 -2.66 -5.69 -7.68
N PHE A 76 -2.44 -6.18 -6.45
CA PHE A 76 -3.52 -6.59 -5.54
C PHE A 76 -4.36 -5.41 -5.01
N LEU A 77 -3.84 -4.18 -5.12
CA LEU A 77 -4.57 -2.94 -4.86
C LEU A 77 -5.16 -2.33 -6.13
N ASN A 78 -4.97 -2.98 -7.28
CA ASN A 78 -5.33 -2.48 -8.61
C ASN A 78 -4.77 -1.07 -8.86
N TYR A 79 -3.51 -0.85 -8.48
CA TYR A 79 -2.75 0.36 -8.72
C TYR A 79 -1.58 0.02 -9.64
N THR A 80 -1.37 0.82 -10.69
CA THR A 80 -0.25 0.91 -11.66
C THR A 80 0.42 -0.37 -12.19
N GLU A 81 0.79 -1.31 -11.33
CA GLU A 81 1.47 -2.56 -11.61
C GLU A 81 0.54 -3.65 -12.16
N LYS A 82 1.13 -4.55 -12.96
CA LYS A 82 0.47 -5.75 -13.48
C LYS A 82 1.23 -6.98 -13.05
N ILE A 83 0.51 -8.03 -12.65
CA ILE A 83 1.06 -9.35 -12.32
C ILE A 83 0.52 -10.39 -13.30
N SER A 84 1.17 -11.55 -13.31
CA SER A 84 0.72 -12.72 -14.06
C SER A 84 -0.40 -13.45 -13.30
N ALA A 85 -1.54 -12.78 -13.10
CA ALA A 85 -2.71 -13.34 -12.43
C ALA A 85 -3.99 -12.88 -13.13
N ASP A 86 -5.00 -13.75 -13.14
CA ASP A 86 -6.35 -13.37 -13.53
C ASP A 86 -6.96 -12.49 -12.42
N LEU A 87 -7.18 -11.21 -12.73
CA LEU A 87 -7.67 -10.21 -11.77
C LEU A 87 -9.03 -10.58 -11.14
N GLU A 88 -9.82 -11.44 -11.80
CA GLU A 88 -11.11 -11.93 -11.31
C GLU A 88 -10.99 -12.90 -10.13
N GLU A 89 -9.81 -13.47 -9.89
CA GLU A 89 -9.54 -14.38 -8.76
C GLU A 89 -9.00 -13.67 -7.51
N LEU A 90 -8.74 -12.36 -7.59
CA LEU A 90 -8.14 -11.59 -6.50
C LEU A 90 -9.15 -11.30 -5.36
N PRO A 91 -8.68 -11.22 -4.10
CA PRO A 91 -9.52 -10.85 -2.97
C PRO A 91 -10.10 -9.44 -3.11
N ALA A 92 -11.23 -9.19 -2.45
CA ALA A 92 -11.81 -7.84 -2.38
C ALA A 92 -10.82 -6.85 -1.74
N ILE A 93 -10.47 -5.81 -2.49
CA ILE A 93 -9.50 -4.77 -2.09
C ILE A 93 -10.02 -4.01 -0.86
N PRO A 94 -9.28 -3.92 0.28
CA PRO A 94 -9.70 -3.13 1.45
C PRO A 94 -9.82 -1.64 1.13
N SER A 95 -10.48 -0.84 1.99
CA SER A 95 -10.41 0.61 1.79
C SER A 95 -8.96 1.06 2.01
N TRP A 96 -8.39 1.73 1.02
CA TRP A 96 -6.98 2.06 1.04
C TRP A 96 -6.68 3.44 0.45
N HIS A 97 -5.52 3.99 0.81
CA HIS A 97 -5.03 5.25 0.27
C HIS A 97 -3.49 5.31 0.33
N VAL A 98 -2.89 6.13 -0.53
CA VAL A 98 -1.48 6.53 -0.39
C VAL A 98 -1.33 7.40 0.86
N PHE A 99 -0.39 7.08 1.74
CA PHE A 99 -0.11 7.94 2.87
C PHE A 99 0.55 9.22 2.40
N ASP A 100 -0.19 10.32 2.48
CA ASP A 100 0.28 11.68 2.25
C ASP A 100 -0.07 12.51 3.51
N GLU A 101 0.89 13.30 4.00
CA GLU A 101 0.63 14.23 5.11
C GLU A 101 -0.23 15.42 4.66
N GLU A 102 -0.28 15.72 3.35
CA GLU A 102 -1.08 16.81 2.82
C GLU A 102 -2.48 16.34 2.36
N PRO A 103 -3.56 17.03 2.75
CA PRO A 103 -4.84 16.85 2.10
C PRO A 103 -4.71 17.33 0.64
N LEU A 104 -5.17 16.52 -0.32
CA LEU A 104 -5.26 16.77 -1.78
C LEU A 104 -5.75 18.19 -2.17
N GLY A 105 -4.92 19.22 -1.95
CA GLY A 105 -5.30 20.62 -2.03
C GLY A 105 -4.32 21.50 -2.79
N HIS A 106 -3.10 21.03 -3.07
CA HIS A 106 -2.13 21.81 -3.84
C HIS A 106 -1.24 20.92 -4.73
N ARG A 107 -1.83 20.24 -5.72
CA ARG A 107 -1.08 19.94 -6.95
C ARG A 107 -1.15 21.15 -7.88
N LEU A 108 -0.40 22.20 -7.52
CA LEU A 108 0.09 23.20 -8.47
C LEU A 108 1.59 22.94 -8.63
N TYR A 109 1.94 22.04 -9.54
CA TYR A 109 3.27 22.04 -10.14
C TYR A 109 3.07 21.92 -11.66
N HIS A 110 2.73 23.08 -12.24
CA HIS A 110 3.28 23.44 -13.54
C HIS A 110 4.69 23.93 -13.28
N GLU A 111 5.69 23.28 -13.86
CA GLU A 111 6.78 23.88 -14.63
C GLU A 111 7.60 22.78 -15.32
#